data_AF-A0A3G9GG39-F1
#
_entry.id   AF-A0A3G9GG39-F1
#
_cell.length_a   1.000
_cell.length_b   1.000
_cell.length_c   1.000
_cell.angle_alpha   90.00
_cell.angle_beta   90.00
_cell.angle_gamma   90.00
#
_symmetry.space_group_name_H-M   'P 1'
#
loop_
_entity.id
_entity.type
_entity.pdbx_description
1 polymer ?
#
loop_
_entity_poly.entity_id
_entity_poly.type
_entity_poly.pdbx_seq_one_letter_code
_entity_poly.pdbx_strand_id
1 'polypeptide(L)'
;MRLRFTPMLCVLLSLGLSGCGAWQALKNGSQQLVSAVFYPKLTTLKLDLTARDALNPDERGHALAVVVRVYQLRDGKAFAQASYAQLLSQDRDTLGEEMLARHDLVLRPGTSISLNSPVEPNTSQIAIVALFRQPAPPAIWRVSMPVETLDNQKAARLELLDNQIRITQLPHPPDPPAAPQPQTPATVPASQPKASAAATSVPAPAVRSGT
;
A
#
# COMPACT_ATOMS: atom_id res chain seq x y z
N MET A 1 40.56 -53.75 -34.09
CA MET A 1 39.73 -53.29 -35.22
C MET A 1 38.92 -52.09 -34.73
N ARG A 2 39.29 -50.87 -35.13
CA ARG A 2 38.71 -49.61 -34.62
C ARG A 2 37.43 -49.30 -35.39
N LEU A 3 36.27 -49.38 -34.74
CA LEU A 3 35.00 -49.00 -35.34
C LEU A 3 34.70 -47.53 -34.99
N ARG A 4 34.88 -46.67 -35.98
CA ARG A 4 34.51 -45.26 -35.99
C ARG A 4 33.01 -45.17 -36.21
N PHE A 5 32.25 -44.68 -35.23
CA PHE A 5 30.85 -44.31 -35.41
C PHE A 5 30.69 -42.80 -35.29
N THR A 6 30.33 -42.23 -36.43
CA THR A 6 30.21 -40.81 -36.75
C THR A 6 29.06 -40.17 -35.96
N PRO A 7 29.27 -39.05 -35.25
CA PRO A 7 28.20 -38.32 -34.58
C PRO A 7 27.57 -37.35 -35.59
N MET A 8 26.74 -37.84 -36.50
CA MET A 8 26.17 -37.02 -37.56
C MET A 8 24.78 -37.55 -37.95
N LEU A 9 23.80 -37.46 -37.04
CA LEU A 9 22.37 -37.49 -37.44
C LEU A 9 21.37 -36.89 -36.44
N CYS A 10 21.76 -36.40 -35.25
CA CYS A 10 20.80 -35.81 -34.29
C CYS A 10 20.88 -34.28 -34.15
N VAL A 11 21.57 -33.58 -35.05
CA VAL A 11 21.76 -32.10 -34.98
C VAL A 11 20.71 -31.30 -35.78
N LEU A 12 19.68 -31.95 -36.34
CA LEU A 12 18.65 -31.29 -37.18
C LEU A 12 17.25 -31.28 -36.55
N LEU A 13 17.17 -31.08 -35.24
CA LEU A 13 15.89 -30.84 -34.54
C LEU A 13 16.02 -29.78 -33.44
N SER A 14 16.64 -28.63 -33.77
CA SER A 14 16.90 -27.54 -32.80
C SER A 14 16.72 -26.13 -33.38
N LEU A 15 15.87 -25.96 -34.41
CA LEU A 15 15.49 -24.64 -34.92
C LEU A 15 13.96 -24.50 -34.94
N GLY A 16 13.36 -24.03 -33.83
CA GLY A 16 11.91 -23.78 -33.83
C GLY A 16 11.26 -23.13 -32.62
N LEU A 17 11.97 -22.69 -31.57
CA LEU A 17 11.32 -22.07 -30.39
C LEU A 17 12.04 -20.83 -29.81
N SER A 18 12.81 -20.09 -30.62
CA SER A 18 13.32 -18.77 -30.19
C SER A 18 12.40 -17.65 -30.69
N GLY A 19 11.24 -17.53 -30.06
CA GLY A 19 10.22 -16.56 -30.50
C GLY A 19 9.18 -16.16 -29.45
N CYS A 20 9.52 -16.15 -28.15
CA CYS A 20 8.64 -15.62 -27.09
C CYS A 20 9.36 -14.79 -26.01
N GLY A 21 10.65 -14.48 -26.19
CA GLY A 21 11.44 -13.75 -25.18
C GLY A 21 11.22 -12.24 -25.19
N ALA A 22 11.00 -11.64 -26.38
CA ALA A 22 10.88 -10.18 -26.52
C ALA A 22 9.56 -9.64 -25.94
N TRP A 23 8.48 -10.44 -25.94
CA TRP A 23 7.18 -10.00 -25.45
C TRP A 23 7.09 -9.92 -23.92
N GLN A 24 7.93 -10.68 -23.22
CA GLN A 24 7.98 -10.65 -21.74
C GLN A 24 8.82 -9.48 -21.21
N ALA A 25 9.77 -8.97 -21.99
CA ALA A 25 10.64 -7.87 -21.56
C ALA A 25 9.91 -6.52 -21.50
N LEU A 26 8.92 -6.27 -22.37
CA LEU A 26 8.15 -5.02 -22.36
C LEU A 26 7.12 -4.97 -21.22
N LYS A 27 6.61 -6.12 -20.76
CA LYS A 27 5.70 -6.20 -19.59
C LYS A 27 6.41 -5.92 -18.26
N ASN A 28 7.72 -6.18 -18.18
CA ASN A 28 8.46 -6.08 -16.92
C ASN A 28 9.09 -4.70 -16.68
N GLY A 29 9.25 -3.87 -17.73
CA GLY A 29 9.98 -2.59 -17.64
C GLY A 29 9.20 -1.41 -17.05
N SER A 30 7.87 -1.48 -16.97
CA SER A 30 7.02 -0.32 -16.61
C SER A 30 6.37 -0.39 -15.23
N GLN A 31 6.50 -1.50 -14.50
CA GLN A 31 5.78 -1.70 -13.22
C GLN A 31 6.54 -1.21 -11.98
N GLN A 32 7.86 -1.02 -12.06
CA GLN A 32 8.66 -0.64 -10.87
C GLN A 32 8.76 0.88 -10.63
N LEU A 33 8.35 1.73 -11.59
CA LEU A 33 8.50 3.19 -11.49
C LEU A 33 7.21 3.93 -11.13
N VAL A 34 6.07 3.24 -11.03
CA VAL A 34 4.76 3.88 -10.79
C VAL A 34 4.42 3.98 -9.29
N SER A 35 4.90 3.04 -8.46
CA SER A 35 4.47 2.93 -7.06
C SER A 35 4.88 4.13 -6.18
N ALA A 36 6.01 4.77 -6.47
CA ALA A 36 6.54 5.87 -5.65
C ALA A 36 5.93 7.24 -5.97
N VAL A 37 5.25 7.39 -7.11
CA VAL A 37 4.68 8.68 -7.55
C VAL A 37 3.22 8.86 -7.09
N PHE A 38 2.53 7.78 -6.70
CA PHE A 38 1.07 7.80 -6.51
C PHE A 38 0.56 7.62 -5.07
N TYR A 39 1.43 7.36 -4.09
CA TYR A 39 1.01 7.33 -2.68
C TYR A 39 1.60 8.50 -1.91
N PRO A 40 0.79 9.49 -1.50
CA PRO A 40 1.29 10.61 -0.72
C PRO A 40 1.78 10.11 0.64
N LYS A 41 3.02 10.45 1.00
CA LYS A 41 3.55 10.21 2.33
C LYS A 41 2.64 10.86 3.38
N LEU A 42 2.34 10.14 4.47
CA LEU A 42 1.61 10.72 5.60
C LEU A 42 2.46 11.84 6.23
N THR A 43 1.86 13.03 6.34
CA THR A 43 2.51 14.24 6.86
C THR A 43 1.83 14.74 8.13
N THR A 44 0.53 14.50 8.25
CA THR A 44 -0.27 14.87 9.42
C THR A 44 -1.00 13.63 9.95
N LEU A 45 -0.76 13.29 11.20
CA LEU A 45 -1.54 12.32 11.95
C LEU A 45 -2.86 12.96 12.36
N LYS A 46 -3.96 12.36 11.89
CA LYS A 46 -5.33 12.76 12.23
C LYS A 46 -6.04 11.62 12.94
N LEU A 47 -6.35 11.80 14.22
CA LEU A 47 -7.12 10.84 15.03
C LEU A 47 -8.35 11.52 15.60
N ASP A 48 -9.51 10.86 15.52
CA ASP A 48 -10.71 11.23 16.24
C ASP A 48 -10.98 10.17 17.31
N LEU A 49 -10.86 10.56 18.57
CA LEU A 49 -11.08 9.69 19.72
C LEU A 49 -12.43 10.04 20.35
N THR A 50 -13.32 9.06 20.51
CA THR A 50 -14.63 9.23 21.15
C THR A 50 -14.76 8.33 22.36
N ALA A 51 -14.98 8.92 23.53
CA ALA A 51 -15.28 8.21 24.75
C ALA A 51 -16.80 8.01 24.89
N ARG A 52 -17.22 6.75 25.02
CA ARG A 52 -18.61 6.41 25.35
C ARG A 52 -18.90 6.76 26.82
N ASP A 53 -20.18 6.80 27.18
CA ASP A 53 -20.60 7.15 28.54
C ASP A 53 -20.10 6.15 29.59
N ALA A 54 -20.03 4.87 29.24
CA ALA A 54 -19.49 3.81 30.09
C ALA A 54 -17.95 3.70 30.00
N LEU A 55 -17.22 4.82 30.00
CA LEU A 55 -15.75 4.80 29.89
C LEU A 55 -15.06 4.44 31.23
N ASN A 56 -14.07 3.55 31.17
CA ASN A 56 -13.11 3.24 32.25
C ASN A 56 -13.78 3.07 33.64
N PRO A 57 -14.79 2.19 33.76
CA PRO A 57 -15.57 2.08 34.98
C PRO A 57 -14.72 1.64 36.18
N ASP A 58 -15.08 2.11 37.38
CA ASP A 58 -14.58 1.55 38.63
C ASP A 58 -15.29 0.22 39.00
N GLU A 59 -14.89 -0.39 40.11
CA GLU A 59 -15.50 -1.63 40.64
C GLU A 59 -17.02 -1.50 40.93
N ARG A 60 -17.55 -0.27 40.99
CA ARG A 60 -18.96 0.04 41.22
C ARG A 60 -19.70 0.43 39.93
N GLY A 61 -19.01 0.43 38.79
CA GLY A 61 -19.56 0.81 37.48
C GLY A 61 -19.58 2.31 37.19
N HIS A 62 -18.96 3.15 38.04
CA HIS A 62 -18.91 4.59 37.75
C HIS A 62 -17.88 4.88 36.65
N ALA A 63 -18.33 5.57 35.60
CA ALA A 63 -17.46 5.95 34.50
C ALA A 63 -16.41 6.99 34.94
N LEU A 64 -15.16 6.80 34.51
CA LEU A 64 -14.03 7.66 34.86
C LEU A 64 -13.29 8.13 33.62
N ALA A 65 -12.53 9.22 33.77
CA ALA A 65 -11.63 9.66 32.73
C ALA A 65 -10.48 8.65 32.51
N VAL A 66 -9.92 8.64 31.30
CA VAL A 66 -8.75 7.84 30.95
C VAL A 66 -7.69 8.70 30.29
N VAL A 67 -6.42 8.42 30.57
CA VAL A 67 -5.29 8.96 29.82
C VAL A 67 -5.03 8.08 28.61
N VAL A 68 -5.00 8.67 27.43
CA VAL A 68 -4.64 8.02 26.18
C VAL A 68 -3.29 8.54 25.73
N ARG A 69 -2.31 7.63 25.58
CA ARG A 69 -0.99 7.92 25.03
C ARG A 69 -0.97 7.49 23.57
N VAL A 70 -0.59 8.41 22.70
CA VAL A 70 -0.39 8.18 21.27
C VAL A 70 1.09 8.31 20.98
N TYR A 71 1.69 7.25 20.45
CA TYR A 71 3.10 7.18 20.09
C TYR A 71 3.26 7.14 18.58
N GLN A 72 4.24 7.89 18.10
CA GLN A 72 4.80 7.69 16.77
C GLN A 72 6.05 6.84 16.92
N LEU A 73 6.08 5.67 16.29
CA LEU A 73 7.13 4.69 16.44
C LEU A 73 7.88 4.45 15.14
N ARG A 74 9.21 4.30 15.23
CA ARG A 74 10.05 3.87 14.13
C ARG A 74 9.81 2.40 13.78
N ASP A 75 9.67 1.52 14.76
CA ASP A 75 9.23 0.12 14.62
C ASP A 75 8.31 -0.28 15.80
N GLY A 76 7.32 -1.15 15.53
CA GLY A 76 6.29 -1.53 16.50
C GLY A 76 6.63 -2.69 17.44
N LYS A 77 7.81 -3.34 17.31
CA LYS A 77 8.11 -4.60 18.02
C LYS A 77 8.22 -4.40 19.53
N ALA A 78 8.96 -3.38 19.98
CA ALA A 78 9.12 -3.09 21.40
C ALA A 78 7.76 -2.83 22.05
N PHE A 79 6.90 -2.06 21.38
CA PHE A 79 5.53 -1.79 21.80
C PHE A 79 4.67 -3.06 21.90
N ALA A 80 4.74 -3.94 20.89
CA ALA A 80 3.96 -5.17 20.85
C ALA A 80 4.36 -6.15 21.98
N GLN A 81 5.63 -6.16 22.37
CA GLN A 81 6.16 -7.03 23.43
C GLN A 81 6.00 -6.42 24.83
N ALA A 82 5.85 -5.11 24.93
CA ALA A 82 5.75 -4.42 26.22
C ALA A 82 4.48 -4.82 27.00
N SER A 83 4.64 -4.97 28.31
CA SER A 83 3.53 -5.13 29.25
C SER A 83 2.81 -3.80 29.52
N TYR A 84 1.59 -3.88 30.06
CA TYR A 84 0.85 -2.70 30.50
C TYR A 84 1.64 -1.87 31.52
N ALA A 85 2.22 -2.52 32.53
CA ALA A 85 2.99 -1.83 33.58
C ALA A 85 4.22 -1.10 33.02
N GLN A 86 4.88 -1.69 32.02
CA GLN A 86 5.98 -1.04 31.31
C GLN A 86 5.52 0.22 30.59
N LEU A 87 4.45 0.13 29.78
CA LEU A 87 3.93 1.28 29.04
C LEU A 87 3.24 2.32 29.93
N LEU A 88 2.81 1.97 31.14
CA LEU A 88 2.23 2.89 32.12
C LEU A 88 3.32 3.75 32.80
N SER A 89 4.40 3.13 33.26
CA SER A 89 5.35 3.76 34.20
C SER A 89 6.74 4.02 33.62
N GLN A 90 7.14 3.33 32.57
CA GLN A 90 8.51 3.33 32.02
C GLN A 90 8.49 3.28 30.48
N ASP A 91 7.53 3.98 29.86
CA ASP A 91 7.35 4.02 28.41
C ASP A 91 8.62 4.47 27.67
N ARG A 92 9.29 5.50 28.19
CA ARG A 92 10.57 6.01 27.67
C ARG A 92 11.66 4.94 27.62
N ASP A 93 11.87 4.22 28.72
CA ASP A 93 12.91 3.20 28.80
C ASP A 93 12.53 1.94 27.99
N THR A 94 11.24 1.61 27.95
CA THR A 94 10.71 0.45 27.24
C THR A 94 10.77 0.62 25.72
N LEU A 95 10.44 1.81 25.22
CA LEU A 95 10.38 2.10 23.79
C LEU A 95 11.71 2.68 23.26
N GLY A 96 12.47 3.37 24.11
CA GLY A 96 13.77 3.94 23.78
C GLY A 96 13.75 4.76 22.49
N GLU A 97 14.73 4.51 21.63
CA GLU A 97 14.92 5.16 20.32
C GLU A 97 13.81 4.87 19.30
N GLU A 98 12.96 3.86 19.56
CA GLU A 98 11.82 3.58 18.70
C GLU A 98 10.72 4.61 18.88
N MET A 99 10.62 5.30 20.03
CA MET A 99 9.64 6.35 20.26
C MET A 99 10.14 7.68 19.68
N LEU A 100 9.54 8.10 18.56
CA LEU A 100 9.88 9.33 17.86
C LEU A 100 9.10 10.53 18.41
N ALA A 101 7.82 10.31 18.76
CA ALA A 101 6.99 11.32 19.40
C ALA A 101 5.93 10.68 20.30
N ARG A 102 5.40 11.48 21.23
CA ARG A 102 4.32 11.10 22.15
C ARG A 102 3.33 12.24 22.34
N HIS A 103 2.04 11.91 22.35
CA HIS A 103 0.97 12.80 22.79
C HIS A 103 0.17 12.15 23.91
N ASP A 104 -0.11 12.92 24.96
CA ASP A 104 -0.92 12.48 26.10
C ASP A 104 -2.26 13.25 26.06
N LEU A 105 -3.37 12.51 26.01
CA LEU A 105 -4.72 13.05 25.93
C LEU A 105 -5.53 12.55 27.13
N VAL A 106 -6.43 13.38 27.67
CA VAL A 106 -7.35 12.98 28.74
C VAL A 106 -8.76 12.96 28.20
N LEU A 107 -9.36 11.77 28.09
CA LEU A 107 -10.73 11.59 27.65
C LEU A 107 -11.65 11.45 28.85
N ARG A 108 -12.73 12.23 28.88
CA ARG A 108 -13.81 12.11 29.87
C ARG A 108 -14.97 11.30 29.28
N PRO A 109 -15.79 10.62 30.10
CA PRO A 109 -16.99 9.95 29.62
C PRO A 109 -17.87 10.88 28.77
N GLY A 110 -18.35 10.39 27.63
CA GLY A 110 -19.23 11.15 26.71
C GLY A 110 -18.56 12.25 25.89
N THR A 111 -17.22 12.33 25.87
CA THR A 111 -16.49 13.38 25.14
C THR A 111 -15.76 12.85 23.90
N SER A 112 -15.48 13.75 22.95
CA SER A 112 -14.63 13.47 21.79
C SER A 112 -13.46 14.45 21.73
N ILE A 113 -12.30 13.97 21.30
CA ILE A 113 -11.08 14.74 21.09
C ILE A 113 -10.48 14.39 19.73
N SER A 114 -10.12 15.40 18.95
CA SER A 114 -9.36 15.24 17.71
C SER A 114 -7.90 15.59 17.94
N LEU A 115 -6.99 14.69 17.58
CA LEU A 115 -5.55 14.93 17.53
C LEU A 115 -5.14 15.19 16.08
N ASN A 116 -4.54 16.35 15.82
CA ASN A 116 -3.90 16.69 14.57
C ASN A 116 -2.45 17.06 14.87
N SER A 117 -1.50 16.25 14.43
CA SER A 117 -0.08 16.43 14.74
C SER A 117 0.81 16.12 13.52
N PRO A 118 1.92 16.82 13.31
CA PRO A 118 2.92 16.43 12.31
C PRO A 118 3.42 15.00 12.54
N VAL A 119 3.67 14.27 11.45
CA VAL A 119 4.29 12.94 11.52
C VAL A 119 5.80 13.08 11.51
N GLU A 120 6.46 12.50 12.52
CA GLU A 120 7.92 12.50 12.63
C GLU A 120 8.55 11.71 11.47
N PRO A 121 9.70 12.15 10.94
CA PRO A 121 10.45 11.38 9.96
C PRO A 121 10.73 9.95 10.46
N ASN A 122 10.62 8.97 9.56
CA ASN A 122 10.84 7.54 9.83
C ASN A 122 9.79 6.87 10.73
N THR A 123 8.66 7.53 11.01
CA THR A 123 7.52 6.87 11.67
C THR A 123 6.93 5.81 10.75
N SER A 124 6.87 4.56 11.20
CA SER A 124 6.22 3.46 10.49
C SER A 124 4.94 2.99 11.17
N GLN A 125 4.81 3.22 12.48
CA GLN A 125 3.68 2.75 13.28
C GLN A 125 3.14 3.88 14.16
N ILE A 126 1.82 3.99 14.22
CA ILE A 126 1.10 4.77 15.22
C ILE A 126 0.56 3.81 16.26
N ALA A 127 1.00 3.94 17.51
CA ALA A 127 0.59 3.09 18.61
C ALA A 127 -0.22 3.89 19.63
N ILE A 128 -1.32 3.32 20.12
CA ILE A 128 -2.23 3.99 21.03
C ILE A 128 -2.43 3.10 22.25
N VAL A 129 -2.32 3.71 23.44
CA VAL A 129 -2.52 3.07 24.73
C VAL A 129 -3.54 3.86 25.52
N ALA A 130 -4.60 3.21 25.97
CA ALA A 130 -5.51 3.75 26.96
C ALA A 130 -5.15 3.16 28.32
N LEU A 131 -4.81 4.02 29.26
CA LEU A 131 -4.38 3.64 30.61
C LEU A 131 -5.61 3.34 31.49
N PHE A 132 -6.36 2.32 31.11
CA PHE A 132 -7.53 1.85 31.85
C PHE A 132 -7.17 1.35 33.24
N ARG A 133 -8.11 1.44 34.17
CA ARG A 133 -7.93 0.97 35.54
C ARG A 133 -7.83 -0.55 35.62
N GLN A 134 -8.53 -1.25 34.73
CA GLN A 134 -8.60 -2.71 34.68
C GLN A 134 -8.17 -3.20 33.28
N PRO A 135 -6.85 -3.41 33.03
CA PRO A 135 -6.31 -3.79 31.72
C PRO A 135 -6.33 -5.32 31.47
N ALA A 136 -6.92 -6.11 32.36
CA ALA A 136 -7.00 -7.57 32.23
C ALA A 136 -8.10 -7.99 31.23
N PRO A 137 -8.00 -9.17 30.59
CA PRO A 137 -9.02 -9.66 29.68
C PRO A 137 -10.43 -9.59 30.29
N PRO A 138 -11.45 -9.11 29.55
CA PRO A 138 -11.49 -8.90 28.10
C PRO A 138 -11.01 -7.52 27.61
N ALA A 139 -10.30 -6.73 28.43
CA ALA A 139 -9.84 -5.39 28.06
C ALA A 139 -8.93 -5.39 26.81
N ILE A 140 -9.09 -4.35 25.98
CA ILE A 140 -8.25 -4.04 24.82
C ILE A 140 -7.68 -2.65 25.06
N TRP A 141 -6.58 -2.59 25.81
CA TRP A 141 -6.00 -1.33 26.27
C TRP A 141 -4.97 -0.74 25.31
N ARG A 142 -4.60 -1.47 24.25
CA ARG A 142 -3.69 -1.00 23.20
C ARG A 142 -4.13 -1.39 21.80
N VAL A 143 -3.79 -0.54 20.83
CA VAL A 143 -3.89 -0.81 19.39
C VAL A 143 -2.71 -0.17 18.66
N SER A 144 -2.41 -0.66 17.46
CA SER A 144 -1.41 -0.06 16.57
C SER A 144 -1.89 -0.06 15.13
N MET A 145 -1.49 0.93 14.36
CA MET A 145 -1.83 1.10 12.95
C MET A 145 -0.56 1.43 12.16
N PRO A 146 -0.29 0.73 11.05
CA PRO A 146 0.78 1.12 10.14
C PRO A 146 0.47 2.47 9.50
N VAL A 147 1.50 3.30 9.32
CA VAL A 147 1.35 4.64 8.73
C VAL A 147 0.77 4.58 7.31
N GLU A 148 1.06 3.51 6.55
CA GLU A 148 0.49 3.29 5.22
C GLU A 148 -1.02 3.03 5.21
N THR A 149 -1.63 2.79 6.38
CA THR A 149 -3.09 2.61 6.52
C THR A 149 -3.80 3.88 6.96
N LEU A 150 -3.13 5.03 6.91
CA LEU A 150 -3.67 6.32 7.32
C LEU A 150 -3.67 7.30 6.15
N ASP A 151 -4.50 8.34 6.26
CA ASP A 151 -4.71 9.33 5.21
C ASP A 151 -4.48 10.75 5.72
N ASN A 152 -3.96 11.62 4.85
CA ASN A 152 -3.69 13.03 5.19
C ASN A 152 -4.97 13.87 5.33
N GLN A 153 -6.10 13.43 4.78
CA GLN A 153 -7.36 14.18 4.78
C GLN A 153 -8.33 13.63 5.82
N LYS A 154 -8.46 12.30 5.91
CA LYS A 154 -9.42 11.61 6.78
C LYS A 154 -8.77 11.14 8.08
N ALA A 155 -9.43 11.42 9.20
CA ALA A 155 -9.01 10.93 10.51
C ALA A 155 -9.34 9.44 10.71
N ALA A 156 -8.43 8.72 11.36
CA ALA A 156 -8.76 7.41 11.94
C ALA A 156 -9.64 7.61 13.17
N ARG A 157 -10.72 6.84 13.27
CA ARG A 157 -11.69 6.95 14.35
C ARG A 157 -11.53 5.80 15.33
N LEU A 158 -11.41 6.16 16.60
CA LEU A 158 -11.34 5.22 17.69
C LEU A 158 -12.45 5.53 18.70
N GLU A 159 -13.16 4.50 19.12
CA GLU A 159 -14.07 4.56 20.25
C GLU A 159 -13.41 3.92 21.47
N LEU A 160 -13.53 4.58 22.62
CA LEU A 160 -13.15 4.08 23.92
C LEU A 160 -14.42 3.82 24.72
N LEU A 161 -14.63 2.57 25.13
CA LEU A 161 -15.77 2.13 25.90
C LEU A 161 -15.33 1.05 26.90
N ASP A 162 -15.96 1.02 28.06
CA ASP A 162 -15.57 0.16 29.17
C ASP A 162 -14.05 0.27 29.39
N ASN A 163 -13.34 -0.85 29.27
CA ASN A 163 -11.88 -0.93 29.32
C ASN A 163 -11.27 -1.31 27.96
N GLN A 164 -11.86 -0.82 26.86
CA GLN A 164 -11.49 -1.23 25.49
C GLN A 164 -11.36 -0.04 24.54
N ILE A 165 -10.38 -0.14 23.65
CA ILE A 165 -10.25 0.67 22.45
C ILE A 165 -10.82 -0.13 21.27
N ARG A 166 -11.62 0.50 20.42
CA ARG A 166 -12.09 -0.04 19.14
C ARG A 166 -11.75 0.92 18.02
N ILE A 167 -11.10 0.42 16.98
CA ILE A 167 -10.95 1.18 15.73
C ILE A 167 -12.25 1.03 14.97
N THR A 168 -13.01 2.11 14.83
CA THR A 168 -14.31 2.11 14.13
C THR A 168 -14.17 2.51 12.67
N GLN A 169 -13.13 3.27 12.34
CA GLN A 169 -12.81 3.62 10.96
C GLN A 169 -11.30 3.79 10.81
N LEU A 170 -10.70 2.99 9.92
CA LEU A 170 -9.35 3.22 9.44
C LEU A 170 -9.44 3.87 8.05
N PRO A 171 -8.78 5.00 7.80
CA PRO A 171 -8.76 5.60 6.48
C PRO A 171 -7.97 4.69 5.53
N HIS A 172 -8.63 3.99 4.61
CA HIS A 172 -7.89 3.35 3.52
C HIS A 172 -7.27 4.44 2.65
N PRO A 173 -5.96 4.35 2.29
CA PRO A 173 -5.39 5.22 1.27
C PRO A 173 -6.27 5.19 0.04
N PRO A 174 -6.42 6.30 -0.71
CA PRO A 174 -7.12 6.24 -1.99
C PRO A 174 -6.53 5.10 -2.83
N ASP A 175 -7.40 4.27 -3.41
CA ASP A 175 -6.98 3.22 -4.32
C ASP A 175 -6.01 3.83 -5.34
N PRO A 176 -4.89 3.16 -5.69
CA PRO A 176 -4.02 3.65 -6.73
C PRO A 176 -4.89 3.98 -7.94
N PRO A 177 -4.67 5.13 -8.61
CA PRO A 177 -5.48 5.50 -9.76
C PRO A 177 -5.55 4.29 -10.67
N ALA A 178 -6.79 3.83 -10.95
CA ALA A 178 -7.03 2.60 -11.67
C ALA A 178 -6.04 2.54 -12.83
N ALA A 179 -5.19 1.51 -12.85
CA ALA A 179 -4.19 1.36 -13.89
C ALA A 179 -4.88 1.60 -15.24
N PRO A 180 -4.29 2.35 -16.19
CA PRO A 180 -4.90 2.57 -17.49
C PRO A 180 -5.38 1.24 -18.02
N GLN A 181 -6.70 1.03 -18.07
CA GLN A 181 -7.22 -0.21 -18.63
C GLN A 181 -6.69 -0.27 -20.06
N PRO A 182 -6.13 -1.41 -20.52
CA PRO A 182 -5.75 -1.56 -21.91
C PRO A 182 -6.98 -1.21 -22.74
N GLN A 183 -6.96 -0.05 -23.39
CA GLN A 183 -7.94 0.27 -24.41
C GLN A 183 -7.71 -0.79 -25.48
N THR A 184 -8.68 -1.67 -25.67
CA THR A 184 -8.69 -2.55 -26.85
C THR A 184 -8.51 -1.64 -28.06
N PRO A 185 -7.46 -1.82 -28.88
CA PRO A 185 -7.31 -0.99 -30.06
C PRO A 185 -8.58 -1.13 -30.90
N ALA A 186 -9.23 0.00 -31.15
CA ALA A 186 -10.31 0.06 -32.14
C ALA A 186 -9.78 -0.59 -33.42
N THR A 187 -10.52 -1.58 -33.94
CA THR A 187 -10.21 -2.26 -35.19
C THR A 187 -10.04 -1.22 -36.30
N VAL A 188 -8.80 -0.93 -36.68
CA VAL A 188 -8.50 -0.19 -37.91
C VAL A 188 -9.02 -1.04 -39.06
N PRO A 189 -9.94 -0.57 -39.92
CA PRO A 189 -10.40 -1.34 -41.05
C PRO A 189 -9.22 -1.66 -41.97
N ALA A 190 -9.07 -2.94 -42.31
CA ALA A 190 -8.02 -3.41 -43.20
C ALA A 190 -8.12 -2.74 -44.58
N SER A 191 -7.09 -1.99 -44.96
CA SER A 191 -6.90 -1.51 -46.33
C SER A 191 -6.69 -2.70 -47.26
N GLN A 192 -7.53 -2.84 -48.28
CA GLN A 192 -7.45 -3.92 -49.28
C GLN A 192 -6.14 -3.88 -50.09
N PRO A 193 -5.55 -5.03 -50.45
CA PRO A 193 -4.42 -5.09 -51.36
C PRO A 193 -4.90 -4.98 -52.82
N LYS A 194 -4.29 -4.04 -53.57
CA LYS A 194 -4.45 -3.90 -55.03
C LYS A 194 -3.66 -5.02 -55.72
N ALA A 195 -4.35 -5.86 -56.48
CA ALA A 195 -3.78 -6.97 -57.24
C ALA A 195 -2.79 -6.48 -58.32
N SER A 196 -1.65 -7.16 -58.43
CA SER A 196 -0.70 -7.04 -59.53
C SER A 196 -0.77 -8.32 -60.35
N ALA A 197 -1.19 -8.22 -61.62
CA ALA A 197 -1.09 -9.29 -62.60
C ALA A 197 -0.24 -8.81 -63.78
N ALA A 198 0.74 -9.62 -64.15
CA ALA A 198 1.67 -9.40 -65.25
C ALA A 198 1.12 -9.94 -66.58
N ALA A 199 1.51 -9.30 -67.70
CA ALA A 199 2.13 -9.91 -68.90
C ALA A 199 1.76 -9.19 -70.22
N THR A 200 2.78 -8.53 -70.79
CA THR A 200 3.29 -8.61 -72.18
C THR A 200 2.35 -8.64 -73.41
N SER A 201 2.46 -7.63 -74.29
CA SER A 201 2.80 -7.76 -75.75
C SER A 201 2.71 -6.38 -76.45
N VAL A 202 3.83 -5.81 -76.95
CA VAL A 202 4.32 -5.75 -78.37
C VAL A 202 3.75 -4.53 -79.18
N PRO A 203 4.54 -3.88 -80.09
CA PRO A 203 4.65 -2.42 -80.18
C PRO A 203 4.26 -1.75 -81.53
N ALA A 204 4.56 -0.44 -81.62
CA ALA A 204 4.84 0.43 -82.80
C ALA A 204 3.70 1.32 -83.36
N PRO A 205 3.98 2.40 -84.12
CA PRO A 205 5.01 3.43 -83.92
C PRO A 205 4.56 4.89 -84.24
N ALA A 206 5.49 5.83 -83.97
CA ALA A 206 5.85 7.00 -84.79
C ALA A 206 5.16 8.38 -84.64
N VAL A 207 6.02 9.40 -84.76
CA VAL A 207 5.88 10.67 -85.50
C VAL A 207 5.89 12.00 -84.69
N ARG A 208 6.94 12.80 -85.00
CA ARG A 208 7.15 14.29 -85.00
C ARG A 208 7.07 15.06 -83.68
N SER A 209 8.08 15.84 -83.27
CA SER A 209 8.76 17.02 -83.87
C SER A 209 7.95 18.33 -83.78
N GLY A 210 8.59 19.35 -83.18
CA GLY A 210 8.23 20.77 -83.20
C GLY A 210 7.79 21.24 -81.81
N THR A 211 8.34 22.28 -81.20
CA THR A 211 9.29 23.36 -81.56
C THR A 211 9.72 24.00 -80.24
#